data_AF-A0A1I0QB53-F1
#
_entry.id   AF-A0A1I0QB53-F1
#
_cell.length_a   1.000
_cell.length_b   1.000
_cell.length_c   1.000
_cell.angle_alpha   90.00
_cell.angle_beta   90.00
_cell.angle_gamma   90.00
#
_symmetry.space_group_name_H-M   'P 1'
#
loop_
_entity.id
_entity.type
_entity.pdbx_description
1 polymer ?
#
loop_
_entity_poly.entity_id
_entity_poly.type
_entity_poly.pdbx_seq_one_letter_code
_entity_poly.pdbx_strand_id
1 'polypeptide(L)'
;MKISNTYSFKPNYTHKFFFDSNVWLYLMYPQFNEKATGYIKRYSEFSNRVFDNECLILTNPVQVSEMINVIVNTELKVARRKGIANDLKSFRKTEEGKKAMFTAKTFLEQVLKFATIKSGIFNETELKRISAQCDRADFNDLFFSQYCLKESCILVTHDYDFQELPNLDLQIISANSSYFN
;
A
#
# COMPACT_ATOMS: atom_id res chain seq x y z
N MET A 1 12.10 8.67 -13.17
CA MET A 1 11.23 7.53 -12.80
C MET A 1 11.33 6.44 -13.83
N LYS A 2 11.33 5.18 -13.40
CA LYS A 2 11.33 4.00 -14.28
C LYS A 2 10.16 3.11 -13.92
N ILE A 3 9.25 2.89 -14.87
CA ILE A 3 8.03 2.12 -14.65
C ILE A 3 8.16 0.78 -15.38
N SER A 4 7.83 -0.31 -14.69
CA SER A 4 7.91 -1.67 -15.22
C SER A 4 6.61 -2.42 -14.96
N ASN A 5 6.23 -3.29 -15.89
CA ASN A 5 5.07 -4.14 -15.71
C ASN A 5 5.40 -5.31 -14.77
N THR A 6 4.43 -5.74 -13.95
CA THR A 6 4.58 -6.91 -13.07
C THR A 6 5.00 -8.15 -13.84
N TYR A 7 4.54 -8.35 -15.08
CA TYR A 7 4.86 -9.51 -15.91
C TYR A 7 6.32 -9.55 -16.39
N SER A 8 6.89 -8.40 -16.77
CA SER A 8 8.23 -8.33 -17.39
C SER A 8 9.36 -8.22 -16.37
N PHE A 9 9.08 -7.68 -15.18
CA PHE A 9 10.10 -7.51 -14.15
C PHE A 9 10.48 -8.86 -13.52
N LYS A 10 11.78 -9.10 -13.38
CA LYS A 10 12.34 -10.29 -12.76
C LYS A 10 12.98 -9.93 -11.41
N PRO A 11 12.29 -10.20 -10.28
CA PRO A 11 12.87 -10.04 -8.95
C PRO A 11 14.15 -10.87 -8.79
N ASN A 12 15.04 -10.43 -7.91
CA ASN A 12 16.23 -11.15 -7.50
C ASN A 12 16.59 -10.70 -6.07
N TYR A 13 17.39 -11.49 -5.36
CA TYR A 13 17.67 -11.30 -3.93
C TYR A 13 18.29 -9.95 -3.53
N THR A 14 18.85 -9.19 -4.48
CA THR A 14 19.41 -7.85 -4.19
C THR A 14 18.34 -6.75 -4.22
N HIS A 15 17.18 -7.02 -4.82
CA HIS A 15 16.08 -6.07 -4.83
C HIS A 15 15.39 -5.99 -3.47
N LYS A 16 15.04 -4.77 -3.08
CA LYS A 16 14.15 -4.47 -1.97
C LYS A 16 12.84 -3.94 -2.53
N PHE A 17 11.73 -4.29 -1.92
CA PHE A 17 10.41 -3.83 -2.35
C PHE A 17 9.67 -3.10 -1.25
N PHE A 18 8.83 -2.16 -1.65
CA PHE A 18 7.80 -1.57 -0.81
C PHE A 18 6.48 -1.76 -1.55
N PHE A 19 5.65 -2.66 -1.05
CA PHE A 19 4.34 -2.91 -1.64
C PHE A 19 3.38 -1.90 -1.04
N ASP A 20 2.77 -1.07 -1.87
CA ASP A 20 1.75 -0.10 -1.48
C ASP A 20 0.54 -0.79 -0.80
N SER A 21 -0.20 -0.04 0.02
CA SER A 21 -1.36 -0.52 0.75
C SER A 21 -2.41 -1.12 -0.18
N ASN A 22 -2.64 -0.53 -1.35
CA ASN A 22 -3.58 -1.08 -2.35
C ASN A 22 -3.16 -2.48 -2.85
N VAL A 23 -1.86 -2.74 -2.98
CA VAL A 23 -1.33 -4.04 -3.39
C VAL A 23 -1.54 -5.07 -2.28
N TRP A 24 -1.26 -4.72 -1.02
CA TRP A 24 -1.57 -5.60 0.10
C TRP A 24 -3.05 -5.96 0.18
N LEU A 25 -3.94 -4.99 -0.09
CA LEU A 25 -5.38 -5.23 -0.14
C LEU A 25 -5.79 -6.14 -1.29
N TYR A 26 -5.13 -6.11 -2.44
CA TYR A 26 -5.36 -7.12 -3.49
C TYR A 26 -4.91 -8.51 -3.07
N LEU A 27 -3.78 -8.61 -2.37
CA LEU A 27 -3.18 -9.90 -1.99
C LEU A 27 -3.92 -10.60 -0.85
N MET A 28 -4.38 -9.83 0.16
CA MET A 28 -4.78 -10.39 1.45
C MET A 28 -6.18 -9.96 1.92
N TYR A 29 -6.80 -8.95 1.33
CA TYR A 29 -8.13 -8.51 1.74
C TYR A 29 -9.19 -9.00 0.74
N PRO A 30 -10.30 -9.64 1.20
CA PRO A 30 -11.33 -10.14 0.29
C PRO A 30 -11.93 -9.04 -0.58
N GLN A 31 -11.92 -9.24 -1.90
CA GLN A 31 -12.58 -8.36 -2.86
C GLN A 31 -13.53 -9.17 -3.76
N PHE A 32 -14.77 -8.71 -3.90
CA PHE A 32 -15.82 -9.41 -4.65
C PHE A 32 -16.17 -8.71 -5.98
N ASN A 33 -15.15 -8.28 -6.74
CA ASN A 33 -15.32 -7.61 -8.03
C ASN A 33 -14.53 -8.34 -9.13
N GLU A 34 -15.18 -8.68 -10.25
CA GLU A 34 -14.54 -9.35 -11.40
C GLU A 34 -13.31 -8.60 -11.94
N LYS A 35 -13.35 -7.26 -11.97
CA LYS A 35 -12.19 -6.46 -12.37
C LYS A 35 -11.01 -6.64 -11.41
N ALA A 36 -11.28 -6.82 -10.12
CA ALA A 36 -10.24 -7.07 -9.13
C ALA A 36 -9.59 -8.44 -9.35
N THR A 37 -10.33 -9.47 -9.78
CA THR A 37 -9.79 -10.83 -10.00
C THR A 37 -8.57 -10.86 -10.93
N GLY A 38 -8.58 -10.07 -12.00
CA GLY A 38 -7.46 -9.97 -12.93
C GLY A 38 -6.20 -9.35 -12.29
N TYR A 39 -6.37 -8.28 -11.51
CA TYR A 39 -5.25 -7.62 -10.82
C TYR A 39 -4.74 -8.45 -9.64
N ILE A 40 -5.64 -9.09 -8.88
CA ILE A 40 -5.29 -10.04 -7.81
C ILE A 40 -4.38 -11.12 -8.39
N LYS A 41 -4.75 -11.75 -9.51
CA LYS A 41 -3.91 -12.76 -10.16
C LYS A 41 -2.52 -12.21 -10.51
N ARG A 42 -2.44 -11.04 -11.14
CA ARG A 42 -1.17 -10.43 -11.56
C ARG A 42 -0.26 -10.08 -10.38
N TYR A 43 -0.82 -9.50 -9.32
CA TYR A 43 -0.04 -9.17 -8.13
C TYR A 43 0.34 -10.41 -7.34
N SER A 44 -0.50 -11.43 -7.24
CA SER A 44 -0.16 -12.70 -6.61
C SER A 44 0.98 -13.41 -7.34
N GLU A 45 0.93 -13.51 -8.67
CA GLU A 45 2.01 -14.10 -9.47
C GLU A 45 3.33 -13.35 -9.30
N PHE A 46 3.29 -12.01 -9.27
CA PHE A 46 4.46 -11.20 -9.03
C PHE A 46 5.02 -11.38 -7.61
N SER A 47 4.15 -11.34 -6.60
CA SER A 47 4.54 -11.49 -5.20
C SER A 47 5.14 -12.86 -4.93
N ASN A 48 4.61 -13.92 -5.54
CA ASN A 48 5.23 -15.25 -5.48
C ASN A 48 6.66 -15.23 -6.00
N ARG A 49 6.94 -14.57 -7.14
CA ARG A 49 8.32 -14.43 -7.62
C ARG A 49 9.21 -13.63 -6.66
N VAL A 50 8.67 -12.61 -5.99
CA VAL A 50 9.40 -11.84 -4.97
C VAL A 50 9.75 -12.74 -3.77
N PHE A 51 8.79 -13.54 -3.30
CA PHE A 51 8.99 -14.48 -2.18
C PHE A 51 9.95 -15.62 -2.53
N ASP A 52 9.79 -16.24 -3.70
CA ASP A 52 10.62 -17.35 -4.17
C ASP A 52 12.10 -16.93 -4.37
N ASN A 53 12.35 -15.64 -4.61
CA ASN A 53 13.70 -15.08 -4.73
C ASN A 53 14.20 -14.47 -3.41
N GLU A 54 13.51 -14.71 -2.29
CA GLU A 54 13.88 -14.25 -0.95
C GLU A 54 14.15 -12.73 -0.87
N CYS A 55 13.42 -11.96 -1.67
CA CYS A 55 13.60 -10.52 -1.73
C CYS A 55 13.12 -9.86 -0.43
N LEU A 56 13.81 -8.81 0.02
CA LEU A 56 13.41 -8.07 1.20
C LEU A 56 12.21 -7.16 0.89
N ILE A 57 11.13 -7.31 1.64
CA ILE A 57 9.97 -6.41 1.58
C ILE A 57 9.97 -5.53 2.82
N LEU A 58 9.97 -4.22 2.60
CA LEU A 58 9.93 -3.20 3.64
C LEU A 58 8.52 -2.65 3.77
N THR A 59 8.15 -2.32 5.00
CA THR A 59 6.97 -1.52 5.34
C THR A 59 7.35 -0.50 6.42
N ASN A 60 6.46 0.45 6.71
CA ASN A 60 6.69 1.47 7.72
C ASN A 60 5.41 1.74 8.54
N PRO A 61 5.52 2.42 9.70
CA PRO A 61 4.36 2.73 10.55
C PRO A 61 3.26 3.57 9.88
N VAL A 62 3.61 4.43 8.91
CA VAL A 62 2.63 5.25 8.18
C VAL A 62 1.75 4.34 7.32
N GLN A 63 2.36 3.40 6.60
CA GLN A 63 1.63 2.39 5.83
C GLN A 63 0.78 1.48 6.71
N VAL A 64 1.31 1.05 7.86
CA VAL A 64 0.52 0.29 8.84
C VAL A 64 -0.73 1.06 9.26
N SER A 65 -0.60 2.36 9.54
CA SER A 65 -1.75 3.22 9.87
C SER A 65 -2.76 3.31 8.71
N GLU A 66 -2.27 3.46 7.49
CA GLU A 66 -3.11 3.52 6.30
C GLU A 66 -3.89 2.22 6.07
N MET A 67 -3.24 1.06 6.14
CA MET A 67 -3.91 -0.24 5.97
C MET A 67 -5.05 -0.44 7.00
N ILE A 68 -4.82 -0.08 8.27
CA ILE A 68 -5.87 -0.10 9.30
C ILE A 68 -7.03 0.83 8.90
N ASN A 69 -6.70 2.06 8.52
CA ASN A 69 -7.69 3.07 8.18
C ASN A 69 -8.53 2.65 6.97
N VAL A 70 -7.94 2.04 5.94
CA VAL A 70 -8.69 1.58 4.76
C VAL A 70 -9.68 0.48 5.12
N ILE A 71 -9.26 -0.53 5.90
CA ILE A 71 -10.15 -1.62 6.33
C ILE A 71 -11.28 -1.07 7.21
N VAL A 72 -10.96 -0.27 8.23
CA VAL A 72 -11.97 0.29 9.15
C VAL A 72 -12.95 1.20 8.43
N ASN A 73 -12.49 2.05 7.50
CA ASN A 73 -13.38 2.92 6.74
C ASN A 73 -14.24 2.15 5.73
N THR A 74 -13.74 1.04 5.19
CA THR A 74 -14.52 0.16 4.31
C THR A 74 -15.70 -0.45 5.07
N GLU A 75 -15.45 -0.98 6.26
CA GLU A 75 -16.52 -1.53 7.11
C GLU A 75 -17.47 -0.44 7.64
N LEU A 76 -16.97 0.76 7.95
CA LEU A 76 -17.82 1.91 8.31
C LEU A 76 -18.80 2.26 7.18
N LYS A 77 -18.35 2.23 5.91
CA LYS A 77 -19.25 2.47 4.76
C LYS A 77 -20.38 1.44 4.71
N VAL A 78 -20.09 0.17 5.03
CA VAL A 78 -21.12 -0.89 5.13
C VAL A 78 -22.06 -0.62 6.31
N ALA A 79 -21.52 -0.27 7.48
CA ALA A 79 -22.32 0.04 8.67
C ALA A 79 -23.25 1.24 8.47
N ARG A 80 -22.79 2.29 7.77
CA ARG A 80 -23.60 3.45 7.37
C ARG A 80 -24.81 3.04 6.52
N ARG A 81 -24.59 2.19 5.51
CA ARG A 81 -25.69 1.67 4.66
C ARG A 81 -26.71 0.85 5.43
N LYS A 82 -26.28 0.21 6.52
CA LYS A 82 -27.15 -0.56 7.43
C LYS A 82 -27.78 0.29 8.54
N GLY A 83 -27.49 1.60 8.60
CA GLY A 83 -27.99 2.49 9.66
C GLY A 83 -27.39 2.24 11.05
N ILE A 84 -26.27 1.54 11.14
CA ILE A 84 -25.64 1.14 12.42
C ILE A 84 -24.85 2.30 13.05
N ALA A 85 -24.11 3.05 12.23
CA ALA A 85 -23.28 4.15 12.67
C ALA A 85 -23.07 5.17 11.55
N ASN A 86 -23.05 6.46 11.88
CA ASN A 86 -22.85 7.54 10.91
C ASN A 86 -21.42 8.09 10.90
N ASP A 87 -20.67 7.93 11.99
CA ASP A 87 -19.30 8.42 12.11
C ASP A 87 -18.38 7.35 12.70
N LEU A 88 -17.07 7.57 12.53
CA LEU A 88 -16.05 6.64 12.96
C LEU A 88 -16.01 6.46 14.49
N LYS A 89 -16.32 7.51 15.25
CA LYS A 89 -16.27 7.49 16.72
C LYS A 89 -17.41 6.66 17.29
N SER A 90 -18.61 6.77 16.75
CA SER A 90 -19.75 5.92 17.12
C SER A 90 -19.53 4.48 16.66
N PHE A 91 -19.02 4.29 15.43
CA PHE A 91 -18.76 2.97 14.86
C PHE A 91 -17.79 2.14 15.68
N ARG A 92 -16.68 2.72 16.14
CA ARG A 92 -15.68 2.03 16.98
C ARG A 92 -16.26 1.43 18.27
N LYS A 93 -17.43 1.90 18.72
CA LYS A 93 -18.12 1.38 19.91
C LYS A 93 -19.08 0.23 19.61
N THR A 94 -19.46 0.02 18.34
CA THR A 94 -20.36 -1.07 17.94
C THR A 94 -19.62 -2.39 17.81
N GLU A 95 -20.37 -3.49 17.76
CA GLU A 95 -19.78 -4.82 17.55
C GLU A 95 -19.14 -4.94 16.16
N GLU A 96 -19.72 -4.30 15.14
CA GLU A 96 -19.15 -4.22 13.80
C GLU A 96 -17.83 -3.45 13.80
N GLY A 97 -17.72 -2.35 14.55
CA GLY A 97 -16.47 -1.60 14.66
C GLY A 97 -15.36 -2.39 15.36
N LYS A 98 -15.70 -3.14 16.42
CA LYS A 98 -14.75 -4.05 17.08
C LYS A 98 -14.30 -5.17 16.14
N LYS A 99 -15.23 -5.75 15.38
CA LYS A 99 -14.93 -6.77 14.35
C LYS A 99 -14.03 -6.22 13.26
N ALA A 100 -14.31 -5.02 12.74
CA ALA A 100 -13.48 -4.37 11.73
C ALA A 100 -12.04 -4.17 12.23
N MET A 101 -11.87 -3.78 13.50
CA MET A 101 -10.54 -3.64 14.09
C MET A 101 -9.85 -4.99 14.31
N PHE A 102 -10.59 -6.02 14.70
CA PHE A 102 -10.03 -7.37 14.75
C PHE A 102 -9.56 -7.84 13.36
N THR A 103 -10.36 -7.62 12.31
CA THR A 103 -9.99 -7.93 10.93
C THR A 103 -8.73 -7.18 10.49
N ALA A 104 -8.63 -5.87 10.76
CA ALA A 104 -7.43 -5.11 10.43
C ALA A 104 -6.19 -5.59 11.19
N LYS A 105 -6.34 -5.99 12.46
CA LYS A 105 -5.24 -6.61 13.23
C LYS A 105 -4.78 -7.91 12.57
N THR A 106 -5.69 -8.84 12.25
CA THR A 106 -5.36 -10.11 11.62
C THR A 106 -4.73 -9.93 10.23
N PHE A 107 -5.24 -8.97 9.45
CA PHE A 107 -4.66 -8.59 8.17
C PHE A 107 -3.21 -8.13 8.33
N LEU A 108 -2.94 -7.22 9.28
CA LEU A 108 -1.58 -6.75 9.55
C LEU A 108 -0.66 -7.88 10.00
N GLU A 109 -1.11 -8.77 10.88
CA GLU A 109 -0.34 -9.94 11.30
C GLU A 109 0.05 -10.84 10.11
N GLN A 110 -0.77 -10.89 9.06
CA GLN A 110 -0.43 -11.61 7.82
C GLN A 110 0.60 -10.85 6.99
N VAL A 111 0.42 -9.54 6.78
CA VAL A 111 1.37 -8.69 6.05
C VAL A 111 2.77 -8.75 6.69
N LEU A 112 2.83 -8.66 8.02
CA LEU A 112 4.09 -8.66 8.78
C LEU A 112 4.82 -10.01 8.81
N LYS A 113 4.23 -11.09 8.30
CA LYS A 113 4.98 -12.34 8.03
C LYS A 113 5.88 -12.22 6.81
N PHE A 114 5.57 -11.31 5.90
CA PHE A 114 6.29 -11.12 4.64
C PHE A 114 7.07 -9.81 4.59
N ALA A 115 6.64 -8.79 5.34
CA ALA A 115 7.25 -7.47 5.35
C ALA A 115 7.95 -7.15 6.68
N THR A 116 9.12 -6.53 6.58
CA THR A 116 9.88 -6.03 7.72
C THR A 116 9.52 -4.57 7.98
N ILE A 117 9.07 -4.26 9.20
CA ILE A 117 8.83 -2.87 9.60
C ILE A 117 10.18 -2.17 9.75
N LYS A 118 10.36 -1.09 8.99
CA LYS A 118 11.45 -0.15 9.15
C LYS A 118 10.88 1.25 9.16
N SER A 119 11.02 1.96 10.28
CA SER A 119 10.32 3.23 10.50
C SER A 119 10.65 4.32 9.47
N GLY A 120 11.86 4.29 8.89
CA GLY A 120 12.33 5.35 7.99
C GLY A 120 12.41 6.67 8.75
N ILE A 121 13.48 6.88 9.50
CA ILE A 121 13.64 8.12 10.27
C ILE A 121 13.88 9.25 9.26
N PHE A 122 12.87 10.11 9.08
CA PHE A 122 13.03 11.38 8.40
C PHE A 122 13.33 12.46 9.42
N ASN A 123 14.33 13.30 9.14
CA ASN A 123 14.58 14.49 9.94
C ASN A 123 13.55 15.58 9.61
N GLU A 124 13.54 16.63 10.43
CA GLU A 124 12.60 17.75 10.29
C GLU A 124 12.65 18.40 8.89
N THR A 125 13.84 18.58 8.33
CA THR A 125 14.03 19.18 7.00
C THR A 125 13.43 18.31 5.90
N GLU A 126 13.63 16.99 5.97
CA GLU A 126 13.03 16.05 5.03
C GLU A 126 11.50 16.05 5.13
N LEU A 127 10.95 16.01 6.35
CA LEU A 127 9.50 16.05 6.57
C LEU A 127 8.87 17.37 6.10
N LYS A 128 9.53 18.51 6.33
CA LYS A 128 9.08 19.82 5.82
C LYS A 128 9.06 19.83 4.29
N ARG A 129 10.06 19.24 3.63
CA ARG A 129 10.12 19.15 2.17
C ARG A 129 9.02 18.26 1.60
N ILE A 130 8.72 17.13 2.25
CA ILE A 130 7.59 16.26 1.89
C ILE A 130 6.29 17.05 2.04
N SER A 131 6.08 17.67 3.21
CA SER A 131 4.84 18.38 3.54
C SER A 131 4.58 19.59 2.64
N ALA A 132 5.64 20.25 2.15
CA ALA A 132 5.54 21.39 1.23
C ALA A 132 5.00 21.02 -0.17
N GLN A 133 4.85 19.73 -0.48
CA GLN A 133 4.34 19.23 -1.77
C GLN A 133 2.92 18.67 -1.68
N CYS A 134 2.26 18.75 -0.52
CA CYS A 134 0.90 18.23 -0.30
C CYS A 134 -0.18 18.93 -1.14
N ASP A 135 0.15 20.00 -1.86
CA ASP A 135 -0.70 20.65 -2.87
C ASP A 135 -0.76 19.85 -4.18
N ARG A 136 0.15 18.90 -4.39
CA ARG A 136 0.30 18.13 -5.65
C ARG A 136 -0.16 16.68 -5.54
N ALA A 137 0.07 16.06 -4.40
CA ALA A 137 -0.27 14.68 -4.12
C ALA A 137 -0.57 14.53 -2.63
N ASP A 138 -1.15 13.40 -2.24
CA ASP A 138 -1.38 13.15 -0.83
C ASP A 138 -0.05 12.96 -0.07
N PHE A 139 -0.10 13.18 1.25
CA PHE A 139 1.10 13.07 2.07
C PHE A 139 1.69 11.66 2.08
N ASN A 140 0.85 10.63 2.01
CA ASN A 140 1.29 9.24 2.10
C ASN A 140 2.07 8.84 0.85
N ASP A 141 1.59 9.20 -0.34
CA ASP A 141 2.26 8.97 -1.62
C ASP A 141 3.62 9.67 -1.67
N LEU A 142 3.66 10.94 -1.22
CA LEU A 142 4.91 11.69 -1.11
C LEU A 142 5.87 11.02 -0.12
N PHE A 143 5.35 10.61 1.05
CA PHE A 143 6.13 9.95 2.08
C PHE A 143 6.68 8.60 1.61
N PHE A 144 5.86 7.75 1.01
CA PHE A 144 6.26 6.44 0.49
C PHE A 144 7.27 6.56 -0.64
N SER A 145 7.10 7.54 -1.52
CA SER A 145 8.06 7.80 -2.59
C SER A 145 9.43 8.19 -2.05
N GLN A 146 9.48 9.13 -1.10
CA GLN A 146 10.75 9.51 -0.46
C GLN A 146 11.33 8.36 0.37
N TYR A 147 10.48 7.56 1.02
CA TYR A 147 10.90 6.39 1.76
C TYR A 147 11.57 5.37 0.83
N CYS A 148 10.97 5.11 -0.34
CA CYS A 148 11.51 4.18 -1.31
C CYS A 148 12.88 4.61 -1.83
N LEU A 149 13.06 5.90 -2.10
CA LEU A 149 14.36 6.46 -2.49
C LEU A 149 15.40 6.30 -1.38
N LYS A 150 15.03 6.66 -0.14
CA LYS A 150 15.93 6.61 1.02
C LYS A 150 16.39 5.19 1.36
N GLU A 151 15.51 4.20 1.19
CA GLU A 151 15.78 2.80 1.50
C GLU A 151 16.27 1.99 0.29
N SER A 152 16.33 2.62 -0.89
CA SER A 152 16.64 1.99 -2.17
C SER A 152 15.74 0.78 -2.43
N CYS A 153 14.43 0.95 -2.26
CA CYS A 153 13.44 -0.07 -2.59
C CYS A 153 12.56 0.34 -3.78
N ILE A 154 12.05 -0.67 -4.47
CA ILE A 154 11.18 -0.55 -5.63
C ILE A 154 9.74 -0.48 -5.12
N LEU A 155 9.02 0.56 -5.54
CA LEU A 155 7.61 0.73 -5.20
C LEU A 155 6.77 -0.21 -6.07
N VAL A 156 5.90 -1.00 -5.44
CA VAL A 156 4.91 -1.83 -6.14
C VAL A 156 3.55 -1.26 -5.81
N THR A 157 2.88 -0.67 -6.80
CA THR A 157 1.60 0.04 -6.59
C THR A 157 0.61 -0.24 -7.72
N HIS A 158 -0.68 -0.10 -7.43
CA HIS A 158 -1.73 -0.01 -8.42
C HIS A 158 -2.19 1.44 -8.68
N ASP A 159 -1.80 2.38 -7.82
CA ASP A 159 -2.21 3.76 -7.93
C ASP A 159 -1.47 4.46 -9.06
N TYR A 160 -2.20 5.16 -9.93
CA TYR A 160 -1.67 5.88 -11.09
C TYR A 160 -1.12 7.26 -10.71
N ASP A 161 -1.54 7.81 -9.57
CA ASP A 161 -1.22 9.17 -9.17
C ASP A 161 0.28 9.36 -8.85
N PHE A 162 1.02 8.28 -8.56
CA PHE A 162 2.48 8.32 -8.39
C PHE A 162 3.24 8.82 -9.62
N GLN A 163 2.66 8.77 -10.83
CA GLN A 163 3.33 9.29 -12.03
C GLN A 163 3.44 10.83 -12.03
N GLU A 164 2.52 11.52 -11.35
CA GLU A 164 2.44 12.98 -11.29
C GLU A 164 3.46 13.56 -10.30
N LEU A 165 4.11 12.68 -9.54
CA LEU A 165 5.16 13.06 -8.62
C LEU A 165 6.37 13.62 -9.39
N PRO A 166 6.94 14.75 -8.93
CA PRO A 166 8.03 15.42 -9.63
C PRO A 166 9.22 14.49 -9.83
N ASN A 167 9.98 14.65 -10.92
CA ASN A 167 11.12 13.80 -11.35
C ASN A 167 11.97 13.15 -10.24
N LEU A 168 11.46 12.09 -9.64
CA LEU A 168 12.17 11.24 -8.70
C LEU A 168 12.82 10.09 -9.49
N ASP A 169 13.99 9.65 -9.05
CA ASP A 169 14.62 8.41 -9.51
C ASP A 169 13.94 7.19 -8.85
N LEU A 170 12.61 7.20 -8.85
CA LEU A 170 11.78 6.15 -8.28
C LEU A 170 11.57 5.06 -9.32
N GLN A 171 11.76 3.81 -8.89
CA GLN A 171 11.39 2.65 -9.68
C GLN A 171 10.03 2.14 -9.23
N ILE A 172 9.11 2.00 -10.19
CA ILE A 172 7.73 1.56 -9.97
C ILE A 172 7.48 0.25 -10.72
N ILE A 173 6.79 -0.68 -10.06
CA ILE A 173 6.21 -1.87 -10.67
C ILE A 173 4.70 -1.82 -10.52
N SER A 174 3.98 -1.96 -11.64
CA SER A 174 2.52 -1.94 -11.62
C SER A 174 1.89 -2.95 -12.58
N ALA A 175 0.69 -3.42 -12.23
CA ALA A 175 -0.22 -4.14 -13.11
C ALA A 175 -1.34 -3.24 -13.66
N ASN A 176 -1.41 -1.97 -13.23
CA ASN A 176 -2.37 -0.99 -13.73
C ASN A 176 -2.00 -0.61 -15.17
N SER A 177 -2.94 -0.82 -16.09
CA SER A 177 -2.74 -0.56 -17.52
C SER A 177 -2.55 0.91 -17.86
N SER A 178 -3.04 1.83 -17.03
CA SER A 178 -2.91 3.27 -17.27
C SER A 178 -1.45 3.72 -17.35
N TYR A 179 -0.52 2.99 -16.70
CA TYR A 179 0.92 3.25 -16.79
C TYR A 179 1.57 2.90 -18.14
N PHE A 180 0.86 2.19 -19.02
CA PHE A 180 1.42 1.60 -20.24
C PHE A 180 0.62 1.94 -21.49
N ASN A 181 -0.35 2.85 -21.37
CA ASN A 181 -1.20 3.34 -22.44
C ASN A 181 -0.78 4.73 -22.90
#